data_AF-A0A0C2SL42-F1
#
_entry.id   AF-A0A0C2SL42-F1
#
_cell.length_a   1.000
_cell.length_b   1.000
_cell.length_c   1.000
_cell.angle_alpha   90.00
_cell.angle_beta   90.00
_cell.angle_gamma   90.00
#
_symmetry.space_group_name_H-M   'P 1'
#
loop_
_entity.id
_entity.type
_entity.pdbx_description
1 polymer ?
#
loop_
_entity_poly.entity_id
_entity_poly.type
_entity_poly.pdbx_seq_one_letter_code
_entity_poly.pdbx_strand_id
1 'polypeptide(L)'
;LQLPNGQVARSAWKEKSLRRPRISRNVKVNAIYDISFGEVQYYFQEVINGQKKTLALISVYSQPDEQLIHQSHGTLLVCKYRPDSLLVIDVKFIRSVVAMIPFPAM
;
A
#
# COMPACT_ATOMS: atom_id res chain seq x y z
N LEU A 1 -5.39 -6.43 9.00
CA LEU A 1 -4.47 -5.81 9.98
C LEU A 1 -5.15 -4.57 10.55
N GLN A 2 -5.29 -4.45 11.87
CA GLN A 2 -5.74 -3.21 12.51
C GLN A 2 -4.51 -2.33 12.77
N LEU A 3 -4.54 -1.10 12.28
CA LEU A 3 -3.47 -0.12 12.43
C LEU A 3 -3.67 0.70 13.73
N PRO A 4 -2.61 1.32 14.29
CA PRO A 4 -2.72 2.15 15.49
C PRO A 4 -3.71 3.31 15.37
N ASN A 5 -3.92 3.82 14.15
CA ASN A 5 -4.90 4.88 13.87
C ASN A 5 -6.35 4.38 13.74
N GLY A 6 -6.62 3.12 14.11
CA GLY A 6 -7.95 2.50 14.06
C GLY A 6 -8.38 2.00 12.66
N GLN A 7 -7.62 2.28 11.61
CA GLN A 7 -7.94 1.79 10.26
C GLN A 7 -7.70 0.28 10.15
N VAL A 8 -8.53 -0.39 9.33
CA VAL A 8 -8.34 -1.81 9.01
C VAL A 8 -7.76 -1.94 7.61
N ALA A 9 -6.47 -2.20 7.53
CA ALA A 9 -5.79 -2.54 6.29
C ALA A 9 -6.11 -4.00 5.92
N ARG A 10 -6.76 -4.21 4.77
CA ARG A 10 -7.09 -5.53 4.21
C ARG A 10 -6.05 -5.91 3.16
N SER A 11 -6.16 -7.12 2.64
CA SER A 11 -5.34 -7.59 1.53
C SER A 11 -6.20 -7.87 0.31
N ALA A 12 -5.60 -7.80 -0.89
CA ALA A 12 -6.21 -8.19 -2.15
C ALA A 12 -6.77 -9.62 -2.07
N TRP A 13 -6.00 -10.55 -1.48
CA TRP A 13 -6.46 -11.91 -1.23
C TRP A 13 -7.78 -11.95 -0.45
N LYS A 14 -7.88 -11.20 0.65
CA LYS A 14 -9.09 -11.21 1.49
C LYS A 14 -10.28 -10.57 0.77
N GLU A 15 -10.05 -9.47 0.05
CA GLU A 15 -11.10 -8.74 -0.64
C GLU A 15 -11.63 -9.46 -1.89
N LYS A 16 -10.83 -10.30 -2.55
CA LYS A 16 -11.25 -11.08 -3.73
C LYS A 16 -12.46 -11.97 -3.48
N SER A 17 -12.66 -12.40 -2.23
CA SER A 17 -13.81 -13.23 -1.82
C SER A 17 -15.10 -12.44 -1.54
N LEU A 18 -15.06 -11.11 -1.59
CA LEU A 18 -16.19 -10.25 -1.22
C LEU A 18 -16.93 -9.78 -2.47
N ARG A 19 -18.27 -9.82 -2.43
CA ARG A 19 -19.12 -9.38 -3.55
C ARG A 19 -19.04 -7.86 -3.80
N ARG A 20 -18.89 -7.07 -2.73
CA ARG A 20 -18.79 -5.60 -2.77
C ARG A 20 -17.79 -5.13 -1.70
N PRO A 21 -16.48 -5.34 -1.91
CA PRO A 21 -15.48 -4.96 -0.93
C PRO A 21 -15.42 -3.42 -0.82
N ARG A 22 -15.44 -2.91 0.41
CA ARG A 22 -14.84 -1.60 0.70
C ARG A 22 -13.33 -1.79 0.59
N ILE A 23 -12.74 -1.25 -0.47
CA ILE A 23 -11.31 -1.38 -0.76
C ILE A 23 -10.52 -0.68 0.34
N SER A 24 -9.82 -1.46 1.16
CA SER A 24 -8.93 -0.97 2.23
C SER A 24 -7.56 -1.65 2.18
N ARG A 25 -7.19 -2.17 1.01
CA ARG A 25 -5.91 -2.82 0.72
C ARG A 25 -4.81 -1.89 0.22
N ASN A 26 -5.14 -0.65 -0.14
CA ASN A 26 -4.14 0.34 -0.53
C ASN A 26 -3.60 1.07 0.71
N VAL A 27 -2.28 1.20 0.80
CA VAL A 27 -1.60 1.70 2.00
C VAL A 27 -0.52 2.71 1.66
N LYS A 28 -0.34 3.67 2.57
CA LYS A 28 0.87 4.50 2.66
C LYS A 28 1.89 3.77 3.52
N VAL A 29 3.09 3.60 3.01
CA VAL A 29 4.21 2.96 3.71
C VAL A 29 5.36 3.93 3.87
N ASN A 30 6.06 3.85 5.00
CA ASN A 30 7.36 4.49 5.12
C ASN A 30 8.40 3.54 4.52
N ALA A 31 8.96 3.88 3.36
CA ALA A 31 10.23 3.29 2.95
C ALA A 31 11.37 3.99 3.72
N ILE A 32 12.55 3.38 3.72
CA ILE A 32 13.72 3.85 4.48
C ILE A 32 14.10 5.29 4.09
N TYR A 33 13.79 5.72 2.86
CA TYR A 33 14.13 7.06 2.35
C TYR A 33 12.98 7.86 1.74
N ASP A 34 11.79 7.27 1.51
CA ASP A 34 10.67 7.97 0.87
C ASP A 34 9.30 7.47 1.31
N ILE A 35 8.28 8.31 1.08
CA ILE A 35 6.89 7.88 1.16
C ILE A 35 6.59 7.07 -0.10
N SER A 36 6.09 5.86 0.08
CA SER A 36 5.60 5.03 -1.03
C SER A 36 4.16 4.61 -0.78
N PHE A 37 3.48 4.28 -1.86
CA PHE A 37 2.14 3.70 -1.83
C PHE A 37 2.21 2.26 -2.31
N GLY A 38 1.36 1.39 -1.77
CA GLY A 38 1.32 -0.01 -2.16
C GLY A 38 -0.07 -0.62 -2.02
N GLU A 39 -0.34 -1.67 -2.79
CA GLU A 39 -1.47 -2.55 -2.59
C GLU A 39 -1.01 -3.80 -1.83
N VAL A 40 -1.59 -4.06 -0.66
CA VAL A 40 -1.29 -5.27 0.11
C VAL A 40 -1.88 -6.49 -0.58
N GLN A 41 -1.03 -7.44 -0.95
CA GLN A 41 -1.42 -8.68 -1.62
C GLN A 41 -1.89 -9.74 -0.61
N TYR A 42 -1.09 -9.98 0.44
CA TYR A 42 -1.46 -10.82 1.59
C TYR A 42 -0.55 -10.54 2.80
N TYR A 43 -0.98 -11.04 3.98
CA TYR A 43 -0.23 -10.98 5.23
C TYR A 43 0.23 -12.38 5.63
N PHE A 44 1.39 -12.49 6.27
CA PHE A 44 1.93 -13.74 6.76
C PHE A 44 2.84 -13.51 7.97
N GLN A 45 3.24 -14.57 8.66
CA GLN A 45 4.16 -14.51 9.78
C GLN A 45 5.38 -15.39 9.52
N GLU A 46 6.56 -14.88 9.83
CA GLU A 46 7.82 -15.62 9.69
C GLU A 46 8.76 -15.32 10.85
N VAL A 47 9.72 -16.22 11.08
CA VAL A 47 10.79 -16.03 12.07
C VAL A 47 12.02 -15.46 11.38
N ILE A 48 12.36 -14.21 11.68
CA ILE A 48 13.55 -13.54 11.14
C ILE A 48 14.44 -13.17 12.31
N ASN A 49 15.70 -13.65 12.30
CA ASN A 49 16.68 -13.46 13.37
C ASN A 49 16.14 -13.91 14.75
N GLY A 50 15.47 -15.06 14.79
CA GLY A 50 14.88 -15.61 16.02
C GLY A 50 13.63 -14.90 16.52
N GLN A 51 13.15 -13.86 15.82
CA GLN A 51 11.95 -13.12 16.22
C GLN A 51 10.80 -13.38 15.25
N LYS A 52 9.64 -13.74 15.79
CA LYS A 52 8.40 -13.86 15.02
C LYS A 52 7.95 -12.47 14.57
N LYS A 53 7.93 -12.23 13.26
CA LYS A 53 7.46 -11.00 12.63
C LYS A 53 6.18 -11.23 11.87
N THR A 54 5.34 -10.20 11.81
CA THR A 54 4.19 -10.16 10.90
C THR A 54 4.58 -9.31 9.71
N LEU A 55 4.45 -9.87 8.52
CA LEU A 55 4.92 -9.29 7.26
C LEU A 55 3.74 -9.09 6.31
N ALA A 56 3.90 -8.16 5.38
CA ALA A 56 2.99 -7.95 4.26
C ALA A 56 3.76 -8.06 2.95
N LEU A 57 3.22 -8.85 2.01
CA LEU A 57 3.61 -8.72 0.61
C LEU A 57 2.81 -7.55 0.02
N ILE A 58 3.51 -6.57 -0.55
CA ILE A 58 2.91 -5.39 -1.17
C ILE A 58 3.34 -5.30 -2.64
N SER A 59 2.42 -4.94 -3.53
CA SER A 59 2.73 -4.43 -4.87
C SER A 59 2.88 -2.92 -4.74
N VAL A 60 4.09 -2.41 -4.99
CA VAL A 60 4.46 -1.01 -4.79
C VAL A 60 4.07 -0.22 -6.04
N TYR A 61 3.34 0.88 -5.83
CA TYR A 61 3.05 1.83 -6.90
C TYR A 61 4.33 2.58 -7.31
N SER A 62 4.37 3.13 -8.53
CA SER A 62 5.47 4.02 -8.91
C SER A 62 5.56 5.23 -7.98
N GLN A 63 6.70 5.93 -8.03
CA GLN A 63 6.74 7.31 -7.54
C GLN A 63 5.65 8.15 -8.23
N PRO A 64 5.06 9.13 -7.52
CA PRO A 64 4.05 9.98 -8.10
C PRO A 64 4.62 10.82 -9.26
N ASP A 65 3.78 11.16 -10.23
CA ASP A 65 4.14 12.02 -11.35
C ASP A 65 4.48 13.44 -10.87
N GLU A 66 5.74 13.83 -11.04
CA GLU A 66 6.26 15.12 -10.55
C GLU A 66 5.61 16.33 -11.22
N GLN A 67 5.22 16.23 -12.49
CA GLN A 67 4.58 17.32 -13.21
C GLN A 67 3.17 17.56 -12.66
N LEU A 68 2.41 16.50 -12.40
CA LEU A 68 1.07 16.60 -11.80
C LEU A 68 1.14 17.09 -10.35
N ILE A 69 2.15 16.66 -9.58
CA ILE A 69 2.41 17.22 -8.24
C ILE A 69 2.60 18.73 -8.34
N HIS A 70 3.49 19.19 -9.23
CA HIS A 70 3.81 20.60 -9.37
C HIS A 70 2.59 21.43 -9.81
N GLN A 71 1.90 20.99 -10.87
CA GLN A 71 0.73 21.68 -11.40
C GLN A 71 -0.43 21.78 -10.38
N SER A 72 -0.58 20.75 -9.54
CA SER A 72 -1.62 20.70 -8.50
C SER A 72 -1.19 21.27 -7.15
N HIS A 73 0.01 21.86 -7.06
CA HIS A 73 0.58 22.36 -5.80
C HIS A 73 0.59 21.30 -4.69
N GLY A 74 0.92 20.05 -5.04
CA GLY A 74 0.99 18.92 -4.11
C GLY A 74 -0.35 18.28 -3.76
N THR A 75 -1.45 18.70 -4.39
CA THR A 75 -2.80 18.17 -4.10
C THR A 75 -3.03 16.80 -4.73
N LEU A 76 -2.49 16.57 -5.93
CA LEU A 76 -2.73 15.37 -6.72
C LEU A 76 -1.45 14.52 -6.81
N LEU A 77 -1.50 13.32 -6.26
CA LEU A 77 -0.47 12.30 -6.40
C LEU A 77 -0.97 11.21 -7.35
N VAL A 78 -0.39 11.12 -8.55
CA VAL A 78 -0.74 10.08 -9.53
C VAL A 78 0.40 9.08 -9.64
N CYS A 79 0.12 7.83 -9.29
CA CYS A 79 1.09 6.75 -9.38
C CYS A 79 0.61 5.68 -10.37
N LYS A 80 1.55 4.99 -11.01
CA LYS A 80 1.27 3.83 -11.86
C LYS A 80 1.22 2.56 -11.00
N TYR A 81 0.19 1.75 -11.18
CA TYR A 81 0.12 0.42 -10.58
C TYR A 81 1.11 -0.53 -11.27
N ARG A 82 1.90 -1.26 -10.50
CA ARG A 82 2.95 -2.18 -11.00
C ARG A 82 2.80 -3.54 -10.31
N PRO A 83 2.03 -4.49 -10.89
CA PRO A 83 1.75 -5.77 -10.23
C PRO A 83 3.03 -6.55 -9.91
N ASP A 84 4.07 -6.39 -10.72
CA ASP A 84 5.34 -7.11 -10.59
C ASP A 84 6.34 -6.44 -9.64
N SER A 85 6.04 -5.23 -9.15
CA SER A 85 6.89 -4.52 -8.19
C SER A 85 6.59 -4.98 -6.76
N LEU A 86 6.97 -6.20 -6.44
CA LEU A 86 6.65 -6.84 -5.16
C LEU A 86 7.74 -6.60 -4.10
N LEU A 87 7.30 -6.25 -2.89
CA LEU A 87 8.16 -6.09 -1.72
C LEU A 87 7.55 -6.76 -0.50
N VAL A 88 8.39 -7.42 0.31
CA VAL A 88 8.01 -7.88 1.65
C VAL A 88 8.44 -6.83 2.66
N ILE A 89 7.48 -6.32 3.44
CA ILE A 89 7.72 -5.35 4.50
C ILE A 89 7.25 -5.88 5.85
N ASP A 90 7.87 -5.41 6.94
CA ASP A 90 7.25 -5.50 8.26
C ASP A 90 5.97 -4.65 8.28
N VAL A 91 4.88 -5.20 8.81
CA VAL A 91 3.60 -4.49 8.87
C VAL A 91 3.68 -3.16 9.64
N LYS A 92 4.70 -2.99 10.50
CA LYS A 92 4.98 -1.74 11.21
C LYS A 92 5.31 -0.56 10.29
N PHE A 93 5.71 -0.81 9.04
CA PHE A 93 5.94 0.25 8.05
C PHE A 93 4.65 0.78 7.42
N ILE A 94 3.51 0.09 7.61
CA ILE A 94 2.20 0.55 7.13
C ILE A 94 1.70 1.67 8.04
N ARG A 95 1.56 2.88 7.50
CA ARG A 95 1.12 4.06 8.26
C ARG A 95 -0.38 4.27 8.23
N SER A 96 -0.98 4.11 7.07
CA SER A 96 -2.41 4.32 6.89
C SER A 96 -2.94 3.57 5.68
N VAL A 97 -4.23 3.29 5.71
CA VAL A 97 -5.01 2.96 4.52
C VAL A 97 -5.27 4.25 3.75
N VAL A 98 -5.09 4.20 2.44
CA VAL A 98 -5.37 5.29 1.50
C VAL A 98 -6.35 4.83 0.42
N ALA A 99 -7.07 5.77 -0.17
CA ALA A 99 -7.82 5.51 -1.39
C ALA A 99 -6.90 5.75 -2.58
N MET A 100 -6.73 4.73 -3.43
CA MET A 100 -6.11 4.87 -4.74
C MET A 100 -7.24 4.81 -5.77
N ILE A 101 -7.63 5.97 -6.28
CA ILE A 101 -8.72 6.11 -7.24
C ILE A 101 -8.12 6.06 -8.65
N PRO A 102 -8.70 5.29 -9.59
CA PRO A 102 -8.27 5.31 -10.97
C PRO A 102 -8.25 6.74 -11.52
N PHE A 103 -7.09 7.14 -12.04
CA PHE A 103 -6.91 8.42 -12.72
C PHE A 103 -7.07 8.19 -14.24
N PRO A 104 -7.70 9.13 -14.98
CA PRO A 104 -7.86 8.99 -16.42
C PRO A 104 -6.53 8.66 -17.12
N ALA A 105 -6.59 7.76 -18.11
CA ALA A 105 -5.45 7.52 -18.97
C ALA A 105 -5.13 8.83 -19.72
N MET A 106 -3.88 9.28 -19.62
CA MET A 106 -3.33 10.29 -20.53
C MET A 106 -3.05 9.66 -21.89
#